data_AF-Q7PBW0-F1
#
_entry.id   AF-Q7PBW0-F1
#
_cell.length_a   1.000
_cell.length_b   1.000
_cell.length_c   1.000
_cell.angle_alpha   90.00
_cell.angle_beta   90.00
_cell.angle_gamma   90.00
#
_symmetry.space_group_name_H-M   'P 1'
#
loop_
_entity.id
_entity.type
_entity.pdbx_description
1 polymer ?
#
loop_
_entity_poly.entity_id
_entity_poly.type
_entity_poly.pdbx_seq_one_letter_code
_entity_poly.pdbx_strand_id
1 'polypeptide(L)'
;MLLTNTENSYGLIAKLFHWIMSIIVIVMLIVGVLMDNFLELPLKWQLYGIHEATGIVVLSLVIIRLLWKFYNANVLLPEDMPNWQKKPLILIYIAFNVINADKWLSNHYFIKPSY
;
A
#
# COMPACT_ATOMS: atom_id res chain seq x y z
N MET A 1 11.44 -21.53 1.35
CA MET A 1 10.67 -20.28 1.48
C MET A 1 10.58 -19.94 2.95
N LEU A 2 10.97 -18.74 3.35
CA LEU A 2 10.84 -18.30 4.74
C LEU A 2 9.46 -17.70 4.94
N LEU A 3 8.72 -18.24 5.91
CA LEU A 3 7.38 -17.76 6.27
C LEU A 3 7.47 -16.34 6.87
N THR A 4 8.52 -16.09 7.62
CA THR A 4 8.83 -14.83 8.30
C THR A 4 9.89 -14.03 7.55
N ASN A 5 9.96 -12.72 7.82
CA ASN A 5 10.96 -11.84 7.23
C ASN A 5 12.38 -12.32 7.55
N THR A 6 13.25 -12.27 6.56
CA THR A 6 14.69 -12.55 6.71
C THR A 6 15.51 -11.35 6.27
N GLU A 7 16.78 -11.32 6.69
CA GLU A 7 17.71 -10.19 6.54
C GLU A 7 17.73 -9.60 5.12
N ASN A 8 17.62 -10.45 4.08
CA ASN A 8 17.66 -10.02 2.68
C ASN A 8 16.38 -10.33 1.88
N SER A 9 15.34 -10.90 2.51
CA SER A 9 14.13 -11.26 1.78
C SER A 9 12.87 -11.16 2.63
N TYR A 10 11.81 -10.63 2.02
CA TYR A 10 10.53 -10.59 2.71
C TYR A 10 9.99 -11.98 2.96
N GLY A 11 9.50 -12.13 4.18
CA GLY A 11 8.68 -13.24 4.59
C GLY A 11 7.43 -13.28 3.74
N LEU A 12 7.04 -14.50 3.42
CA LEU A 12 5.87 -14.78 2.60
C LEU A 12 4.61 -14.12 3.18
N ILE A 13 4.51 -14.00 4.52
CA ILE A 13 3.39 -13.36 5.22
C ILE A 13 3.24 -11.87 4.87
N ALA A 14 4.33 -11.11 4.86
CA ALA A 14 4.28 -9.66 4.60
C ALA A 14 3.84 -9.37 3.15
N LYS A 15 4.35 -10.15 2.19
CA LYS A 15 3.93 -10.06 0.78
C LYS A 15 2.46 -10.43 0.63
N LEU A 16 2.03 -11.55 1.22
CA LEU A 16 0.64 -11.99 1.15
C LEU A 16 -0.31 -10.93 1.72
N PHE A 17 0.03 -10.33 2.86
CA PHE A 17 -0.81 -9.30 3.47
C PHE A 17 -0.96 -8.07 2.56
N HIS A 18 0.08 -7.66 1.84
CA HIS A 18 -0.01 -6.59 0.85
C HIS A 18 -0.92 -6.97 -0.33
N TRP A 19 -0.72 -8.14 -0.93
CA TRP A 19 -1.53 -8.60 -2.06
C TRP A 19 -2.99 -8.78 -1.69
N ILE A 20 -3.28 -9.32 -0.50
CA ILE A 20 -4.65 -9.46 0.02
C ILE A 20 -5.31 -8.08 0.15
N MET A 21 -4.64 -7.10 0.74
CA MET A 21 -5.17 -5.73 0.85
C MET A 21 -5.47 -5.12 -0.52
N SER A 22 -4.56 -5.29 -1.49
CA SER A 22 -4.75 -4.79 -2.85
C SER A 22 -5.95 -5.47 -3.54
N ILE A 23 -6.11 -6.78 -3.39
CA ILE A 23 -7.26 -7.53 -3.92
C ILE A 23 -8.55 -7.03 -3.28
N ILE A 24 -8.59 -6.86 -1.96
CA ILE A 24 -9.77 -6.36 -1.25
C ILE A 24 -10.17 -4.97 -1.77
N VAL A 25 -9.22 -4.06 -1.97
CA VAL A 25 -9.50 -2.73 -2.54
C VAL A 25 -10.10 -2.83 -3.94
N ILE A 26 -9.54 -3.67 -4.81
CA ILE A 26 -10.07 -3.86 -6.18
C ILE A 26 -11.48 -4.42 -6.16
N VAL A 27 -11.73 -5.44 -5.34
CA VAL A 27 -13.06 -6.03 -5.16
C VAL A 27 -14.05 -4.97 -4.66
N MET A 28 -13.66 -4.14 -3.69
CA MET A 28 -14.51 -3.06 -3.19
C MET A 28 -14.86 -2.05 -4.28
N LEU A 29 -13.92 -1.66 -5.14
CA LEU A 29 -14.20 -0.77 -6.28
C LEU A 29 -15.20 -1.40 -7.26
N ILE A 30 -15.02 -2.68 -7.59
CA ILE A 30 -15.94 -3.41 -8.48
C ILE A 30 -17.33 -3.49 -7.86
N VAL A 31 -17.42 -3.89 -6.59
CA VAL A 31 -18.69 -4.01 -5.86
C VAL A 31 -19.43 -2.67 -5.82
N GLY A 32 -18.73 -1.56 -5.56
CA GLY A 32 -19.33 -0.23 -5.60
C GLY A 32 -19.96 0.12 -6.94
N VAL A 33 -19.28 -0.20 -8.05
CA VAL A 33 -19.82 0.00 -9.41
C VAL A 33 -20.99 -0.93 -9.71
N LEU A 34 -20.91 -2.18 -9.28
CA LEU A 34 -21.97 -3.17 -9.51
C LEU A 34 -23.25 -2.84 -8.74
N MET A 35 -23.12 -2.33 -7.51
CA MET A 35 -24.25 -1.94 -6.65
C MET A 35 -25.09 -0.81 -7.23
N ASP A 36 -24.47 0.10 -7.98
CA ASP A 36 -25.20 1.20 -8.59
C ASP A 36 -26.01 0.71 -9.81
N ASN A 37 -25.38 -0.10 -10.66
CA ASN A 37 -25.89 -0.43 -12.00
C ASN A 37 -26.74 -1.71 -12.10
N PHE A 38 -26.55 -2.69 -11.21
CA PHE A 38 -27.07 -4.06 -11.44
C PHE A 38 -27.90 -4.64 -10.29
N LEU A 39 -27.97 -3.98 -9.13
CA LEU A 39 -28.69 -4.52 -7.96
C LEU A 39 -30.08 -3.88 -7.80
N GLU A 40 -31.09 -4.72 -7.60
CA GLU A 40 -32.46 -4.32 -7.25
C GLU A 40 -32.68 -4.40 -5.71
N LEU A 41 -33.73 -3.71 -5.22
CA LEU A 41 -34.14 -3.83 -3.82
C LEU A 41 -34.70 -5.24 -3.56
N PRO A 42 -34.51 -5.84 -2.36
CA PRO A 42 -33.91 -5.30 -1.13
C PRO A 42 -32.41 -5.61 -0.95
N LEU A 43 -31.83 -6.45 -1.81
CA LEU A 43 -30.43 -6.89 -1.72
C LEU A 43 -29.46 -5.70 -1.85
N LYS A 44 -29.80 -4.70 -2.66
CA LYS A 44 -29.03 -3.44 -2.81
C LYS A 44 -28.77 -2.75 -1.46
N TRP A 45 -29.76 -2.69 -0.57
CA TRP A 45 -29.63 -2.00 0.73
C TRP A 45 -28.71 -2.74 1.70
N GLN A 46 -28.81 -4.08 1.74
CA GLN A 46 -27.93 -4.88 2.58
C GLN A 46 -26.48 -4.80 2.11
N LEU A 47 -26.25 -4.89 0.79
CA LEU A 47 -24.92 -4.73 0.21
C LEU A 47 -24.36 -3.33 0.43
N TYR A 48 -25.20 -2.28 0.39
CA TYR A 48 -24.79 -0.91 0.70
C TYR A 48 -24.26 -0.77 2.12
N GLY A 49 -24.97 -1.29 3.12
CA GLY A 49 -24.51 -1.24 4.50
C GLY A 49 -23.18 -1.96 4.70
N ILE A 50 -23.02 -3.15 4.10
CA ILE A 50 -21.78 -3.92 4.19
C ILE A 50 -20.64 -3.21 3.46
N HIS A 51 -20.88 -2.68 2.26
CA HIS A 51 -19.89 -1.98 1.46
C HIS A 51 -19.43 -0.69 2.12
N GLU A 52 -20.33 0.11 2.69
CA GLU A 52 -19.99 1.35 3.38
C GLU A 52 -19.12 1.07 4.62
N ALA A 53 -19.56 0.13 5.47
CA ALA A 53 -18.81 -0.26 6.66
C ALA A 53 -17.44 -0.85 6.32
N THR A 54 -17.38 -1.78 5.37
CA THR A 54 -16.12 -2.41 4.94
C THR A 54 -15.22 -1.40 4.23
N GLY A 55 -15.81 -0.47 3.47
CA GLY A 55 -15.11 0.58 2.73
C GLY A 55 -14.36 1.51 3.67
N ILE A 56 -15.00 1.95 4.76
CA ILE A 56 -14.36 2.79 5.78
C ILE A 56 -13.19 2.06 6.44
N VAL A 57 -13.35 0.77 6.78
CA VAL A 57 -12.27 -0.02 7.40
C VAL A 57 -11.08 -0.16 6.44
N VAL A 58 -11.32 -0.57 5.21
CA VAL A 58 -10.28 -0.77 4.20
C VAL A 58 -9.59 0.56 3.86
N LEU A 59 -10.36 1.63 3.67
CA LEU A 59 -9.83 2.96 3.40
C LEU A 59 -8.96 3.47 4.55
N SER A 60 -9.39 3.27 5.80
CA SER A 60 -8.61 3.63 6.98
C SER A 60 -7.27 2.88 7.03
N LEU A 61 -7.27 1.58 6.73
CA LEU A 61 -6.03 0.79 6.65
C LEU A 61 -5.10 1.29 5.53
N VAL A 62 -5.65 1.67 4.38
CA VAL A 62 -4.88 2.27 3.28
C VAL A 62 -4.29 3.62 3.71
N ILE A 63 -5.06 4.48 4.37
CA ILE A 63 -4.58 5.78 4.87
C ILE A 63 -3.46 5.58 5.89
N ILE A 64 -3.66 4.71 6.89
CA ILE A 64 -2.63 4.41 7.90
C ILE A 64 -1.35 3.93 7.21
N ARG A 65 -1.47 3.09 6.17
CA ARG A 65 -0.31 2.61 5.42
C ARG A 65 0.36 3.70 4.60
N LEU A 66 -0.40 4.60 3.99
CA LEU A 66 0.13 5.76 3.28
C LEU A 66 0.84 6.72 4.24
N LEU A 67 0.22 7.03 5.38
CA LEU A 67 0.81 7.85 6.44
C LEU A 67 2.10 7.22 6.97
N TRP A 68 2.06 5.93 7.30
CA TRP A 68 3.25 5.19 7.70
C TRP A 68 4.36 5.35 6.68
N LYS A 69 4.05 5.24 5.38
CA LYS A 69 5.04 5.48 4.33
C LYS A 69 5.51 6.94 4.29
N PHE A 70 4.62 7.93 4.36
CA PHE A 70 5.02 9.35 4.30
C PHE A 70 5.98 9.73 5.43
N TYR A 71 5.72 9.26 6.65
CA TYR A 71 6.63 9.47 7.79
C TYR A 71 7.98 8.78 7.62
N ASN A 72 8.04 7.74 6.80
CA ASN A 72 9.18 6.84 6.66
C ASN A 72 9.91 6.94 5.30
N ALA A 73 9.39 7.75 4.37
CA ALA A 73 9.93 7.96 3.05
C ALA A 73 11.12 8.92 3.11
N ASN A 74 12.26 8.42 3.58
CA ASN A 74 13.54 9.11 3.39
C ASN A 74 13.98 8.94 1.93
N VAL A 75 13.82 10.01 1.16
CA VAL A 75 14.36 10.09 -0.20
C VAL A 75 15.76 10.69 -0.11
N LEU A 76 16.79 9.84 -0.06
CA LEU A 76 18.16 10.29 -0.31
C LEU A 76 18.30 10.52 -1.82
N LEU A 77 18.03 11.75 -2.26
CA LEU A 77 18.35 12.16 -3.63
C LEU A 77 19.84 12.51 -3.68
N PRO A 78 20.58 12.11 -4.73
CA PRO A 78 21.93 12.61 -4.96
C PRO A 78 21.90 14.14 -5.02
N GLU A 79 22.76 14.80 -4.22
CA GLU A 79 22.80 16.26 -4.12
C GLU A 79 23.07 16.92 -5.49
N ASP A 80 23.81 16.22 -6.36
CA ASP A 80 24.29 16.69 -7.66
C ASP A 80 23.26 16.61 -8.80
N MET A 81 22.03 16.15 -8.55
CA MET A 81 21.03 15.95 -9.60
C MET A 81 20.33 17.27 -10.02
N PRO A 82 20.18 17.57 -11.32
CA PRO A 82 19.39 18.70 -11.81
C PRO A 82 17.93 18.67 -11.34
N ASN A 83 17.38 19.82 -10.91
CA ASN A 83 16.04 19.91 -10.30
C ASN A 83 14.89 19.47 -11.21
N TRP A 84 15.07 19.51 -12.53
CA TRP A 84 14.09 19.03 -13.51
C TRP A 84 14.01 17.50 -13.58
N GLN A 85 15.06 16.78 -13.16
CA GLN A 85 15.06 15.31 -13.05
C GLN A 85 14.50 14.83 -11.71
N LYS A 86 14.62 15.64 -10.64
CA LYS A 86 14.16 15.28 -9.29
C LYS A 86 12.65 15.02 -9.22
N LYS A 87 11.82 15.86 -9.83
CA LYS A 87 10.34 15.74 -9.78
C LYS A 87 9.79 14.42 -10.37
N PRO A 88 10.13 14.02 -11.60
CA PRO A 88 9.66 12.75 -12.15
C PRO A 88 10.24 11.55 -11.40
N LEU A 89 11.49 11.62 -10.93
CA LEU A 89 12.08 10.55 -10.12
C LEU A 89 11.33 10.34 -8.80
N ILE A 90 10.97 11.43 -8.10
CA ILE A 90 10.17 11.34 -6.87
C ILE A 90 8.81 10.71 -7.16
N LEU A 91 8.15 11.08 -8.26
CA LEU A 91 6.83 10.54 -8.63
C LEU A 91 6.90 9.04 -8.91
N ILE A 92 7.89 8.60 -9.70
CA ILE A 92 8.14 7.19 -10.02
C ILE A 92 8.54 6.42 -8.76
N TYR A 93 9.39 6.99 -7.92
CA TYR A 93 9.81 6.40 -6.65
C TYR A 93 8.63 6.24 -5.69
N ILE A 94 7.76 7.25 -5.58
CA ILE A 94 6.55 7.17 -4.79
C ILE A 94 5.66 6.06 -5.35
N ALA A 95 5.40 6.00 -6.66
CA ALA A 95 4.60 4.96 -7.29
C ALA A 95 5.17 3.55 -7.05
N PHE A 96 6.47 3.36 -7.28
CA PHE A 96 7.15 2.08 -7.07
C PHE A 96 7.15 1.64 -5.60
N ASN A 97 7.29 2.57 -4.65
CA ASN A 97 7.23 2.26 -3.22
C ASN A 97 5.80 2.17 -2.66
N VAL A 98 4.76 2.67 -3.35
CA VAL A 98 3.36 2.33 -3.02
C VAL A 98 3.14 0.83 -3.26
N ILE A 99 3.77 0.32 -4.32
CA ILE A 99 3.76 -1.11 -4.67
C ILE A 99 4.71 -1.92 -3.76
N ASN A 100 5.82 -1.34 -3.29
CA ASN A 100 6.88 -2.02 -2.50
C ASN A 100 7.03 -1.49 -1.06
N ALA A 101 5.94 -1.12 -0.38
CA ALA A 101 5.96 -0.50 0.96
C ALA A 101 6.70 -1.33 2.05
N ASP A 102 6.91 -2.60 1.77
CA ASP A 102 7.56 -3.59 2.61
C ASP A 102 9.09 -3.43 2.65
N LYS A 103 9.78 -2.85 1.63
CA LYS A 103 11.28 -2.70 1.57
C LYS A 103 11.86 -1.96 2.77
N TRP A 104 11.02 -1.14 3.40
CA TRP A 104 11.40 -0.28 4.48
C TRP A 104 11.53 -1.02 5.83
N LEU A 105 10.66 -2.01 6.11
CA LEU A 105 10.68 -2.74 7.39
C LEU A 105 11.96 -3.56 7.60
N SER A 106 12.61 -4.02 6.52
CA SER A 106 13.88 -4.76 6.62
C SER A 106 15.07 -3.85 6.94
N ASN A 107 14.97 -2.54 6.70
CA ASN A 107 16.12 -1.63 6.75
C ASN A 107 16.22 -0.80 8.04
N HIS A 108 15.22 -0.86 8.92
CA HIS A 108 15.11 0.06 10.09
C HIS A 108 15.60 -0.54 11.42
N TYR A 109 16.12 -1.77 11.43
CA TYR A 109 16.73 -2.38 12.63
C TYR A 109 18.26 -2.55 12.54
N PHE A 110 18.89 -2.17 11.43
CA PHE A 110 20.34 -2.31 11.27
C PHE A 110 21.04 -0.95 11.32
N ILE A 111 21.70 -0.74 12.46
CA ILE A 111 22.71 0.29 12.72
C ILE A 111 23.72 0.30 11.55
N LYS A 112 24.04 1.49 11.05
CA LYS A 112 25.06 1.74 10.01
C LYS A 112 26.35 0.96 10.32
N PRO A 113 26.93 0.20 9.38
CA PRO A 113 28.36 -0.07 9.46
C PRO A 113 29.08 1.23 9.05
N SER A 114 29.78 1.80 10.02
CA SER A 114 30.82 2.79 9.80
C SER A 114 31.99 2.13 9.07
N TYR A 115 32.15 2.44 7.78
CA TYR A 115 33.43 2.45 7.06
C TYR A 115 33.40 3.56 6.02
#